data_AF-A0A7V8FI90-F1
#
_entry.id   AF-A0A7V8FI90-F1
#
_cell.length_a   1.000
_cell.length_b   1.000
_cell.length_c   1.000
_cell.angle_alpha   90.00
_cell.angle_beta   90.00
_cell.angle_gamma   90.00
#
_symmetry.space_group_name_H-M   'P 1'
#
loop_
_entity.id
_entity.type
_entity.pdbx_description
1 polymer ?
#
loop_
_entity_poly.entity_id
_entity_poly.type
_entity_poly.pdbx_seq_one_letter_code
_entity_poly.pdbx_strand_id
1 'polypeptide(L)' 'MAAAQAKHTARVFLAECRARRHGLGYWFSFNAAQRARIRAAGAARLPEPAPARTPALPAQLDLFA' A
#
# COMPACT_ATOMS: atom_id res chain seq x y z
N MET A 1 7.15 -3.89 10.96
CA MET A 1 8.26 -4.24 10.04
C MET A 1 7.87 -5.32 9.02
N ALA A 2 7.46 -6.52 9.44
CA ALA A 2 7.21 -7.66 8.53
C ALA A 2 6.16 -7.40 7.42
N ALA A 3 5.04 -6.75 7.73
CA ALA A 3 3.98 -6.50 6.74
C ALA A 3 4.41 -5.57 5.60
N ALA A 4 5.28 -4.58 5.88
CA ALA A 4 5.79 -3.66 4.86
C ALA A 4 6.76 -4.37 3.90
N GLN A 5 7.63 -5.24 4.44
CA GLN A 5 8.53 -6.08 3.66
C GLN A 5 7.76 -7.09 2.81
N ALA A 6 6.76 -7.77 3.38
CA ALA A 6 5.89 -8.68 2.63
C ALA A 6 5.19 -7.98 1.45
N LYS A 7 4.65 -6.77 1.66
CA LYS A 7 4.04 -5.96 0.60
C LYS A 7 5.05 -5.57 -0.49
N HIS A 8 6.28 -5.24 -0.11
CA HIS A 8 7.35 -4.95 -1.07
C HIS A 8 7.66 -6.18 -1.92
N THR A 9 7.92 -7.32 -1.29
CA THR A 9 8.24 -8.59 -1.96
C THR A 9 7.12 -9.03 -2.90
N ALA A 10 5.86 -8.95 -2.48
CA ALA A 10 4.72 -9.26 -3.33
C ALA A 10 4.65 -8.38 -4.59
N ARG A 11 4.96 -7.09 -4.47
CA ARG A 11 4.99 -6.16 -5.63
C ARG A 11 6.09 -6.52 -6.62
N VAL A 12 7.26 -6.95 -6.15
CA VAL A 12 8.36 -7.39 -7.01
C VAL A 12 7.95 -8.65 -7.77
N PHE A 13 7.45 -9.67 -7.07
CA PHE A 13 7.02 -10.93 -7.71
C PHE A 13 5.91 -10.73 -8.76
N LEU A 14 4.88 -9.94 -8.44
CA LEU A 14 3.80 -9.67 -9.40
C LEU A 14 4.31 -8.93 -10.64
N ALA A 15 5.26 -8.00 -10.47
CA ALA A 15 5.87 -7.30 -11.59
C ALA A 15 6.70 -8.25 -12.47
N GLU A 16 7.48 -9.16 -11.86
CA GLU A 16 8.22 -10.17 -12.61
C GLU A 16 7.30 -11.14 -13.34
N CYS A 17 6.23 -11.63 -12.71
CA CYS A 17 5.23 -12.49 -13.36
C CYS A 17 4.60 -11.79 -14.56
N ARG A 18 4.25 -10.50 -14.41
CA ARG A 18 3.73 -9.69 -15.51
C ARG A 18 4.76 -9.51 -16.62
N ALA A 19 6.03 -9.32 -16.27
CA ALA A 19 7.10 -9.20 -17.24
C ALA A 19 7.25 -10.48 -18.06
N ARG A 20 7.28 -11.64 -17.41
CA ARG A 20 7.35 -12.95 -18.08
C ARG A 20 6.14 -13.19 -18.98
N ARG A 21 4.93 -12.86 -18.51
CA ARG A 21 3.68 -13.07 -19.26
C ARG A 21 3.60 -12.22 -20.53
N HIS A 22 4.10 -11.00 -20.50
CA HIS A 22 3.98 -10.04 -21.59
C HIS A 22 5.29 -9.80 -22.35
N GLY A 23 6.33 -10.60 -22.09
CA GLY A 23 7.64 -10.42 -22.71
C GLY A 23 8.30 -9.09 -22.39
N LEU A 24 8.02 -8.50 -21.21
CA LEU A 24 8.63 -7.23 -20.80
C LEU A 24 10.08 -7.50 -20.37
N GLY A 25 11.01 -6.73 -20.94
CA GLY A 25 12.44 -6.90 -20.68
C GLY A 25 12.87 -6.53 -19.26
N TYR A 26 14.15 -6.80 -18.96
CA TYR A 26 14.80 -6.53 -17.68
C TYR A 26 14.49 -5.14 -17.09
N TRP A 27 14.47 -4.11 -17.94
CA TRP A 27 14.22 -2.74 -17.51
C TRP A 27 12.88 -2.57 -16.80
N PHE A 28 11.83 -3.25 -17.24
CA PHE A 28 10.51 -3.19 -16.61
C PHE A 28 10.54 -3.76 -15.19
N SER A 29 11.12 -4.95 -15.02
CA SER A 29 11.24 -5.61 -13.71
C SER A 29 12.09 -4.79 -12.75
N PHE A 30 13.23 -4.27 -13.22
CA PHE A 30 14.12 -3.41 -12.44
C PHE A 30 13.41 -2.13 -11.98
N ASN A 31 12.74 -1.42 -12.88
CA ASN A 31 12.02 -0.18 -12.54
C ASN A 31 10.88 -0.45 -11.55
N ALA A 32 10.14 -1.55 -11.73
CA ALA A 32 9.09 -1.95 -10.81
C ALA A 32 9.62 -2.24 -9.41
N ALA A 33 10.73 -2.98 -9.31
CA ALA A 33 11.39 -3.26 -8.03
C ALA A 33 11.91 -1.97 -7.36
N GLN A 34 12.54 -1.07 -8.11
CA GLN A 34 13.01 0.22 -7.60
C GLN A 34 11.85 1.08 -7.08
N ARG A 35 10.74 1.16 -7.82
CA ARG A 35 9.52 1.88 -7.39
C ARG A 35 8.90 1.25 -6.16
N ALA A 36 8.90 -0.09 -6.06
CA ALA A 36 8.42 -0.79 -4.87
C ALA A 36 9.30 -0.48 -3.65
N ARG A 37 10.62 -0.31 -3.83
CA ARG A 37 11.56 0.06 -2.76
C ARG A 37 11.33 1.49 -2.28
N ILE A 38 11.17 2.43 -3.22
CA ILE A 38 10.84 3.83 -2.91
C ILE A 38 9.52 3.92 -2.14
N ARG A 39 8.49 3.15 -2.52
CA ARG A 39 7.22 3.10 -1.79
C ARG A 39 7.37 2.48 -0.40
N ALA A 40 8.21 1.47 -0.23
CA ALA A 40 8.47 0.89 1.08
C ALA A 40 9.18 1.89 2.00
N ALA A 41 10.17 2.62 1.48
CA ALA A 41 10.87 3.68 2.20
C ALA A 41 9.98 4.90 2.50
N GLY A 42 9.12 5.29 1.55
CA GLY A 42 8.13 6.35 1.73
C GLY A 42 7.01 5.98 2.70
N ALA A 43 6.57 4.72 2.71
CA ALA A 43 5.59 4.21 3.68
C ALA A 43 6.16 4.16 5.10
N ALA A 44 7.48 3.97 5.27
CA ALA A 44 8.15 4.14 6.55
C ALA A 44 8.18 5.60 7.04
N ARG A 45 7.93 6.56 6.13
CA ARG A 45 7.92 8.01 6.42
C ARG A 45 6.52 8.61 6.48
N LEU A 46 5.48 7.91 6.02
CA LEU A 46 4.11 8.37 6.19
C LEU A 46 3.77 8.28 7.69
N PRO A 47 3.29 9.37 8.32
CA PRO A 47 2.73 9.26 9.65
C PRO A 47 1.59 8.22 9.58
N GLU A 48 1.54 7.36 10.60
CA GLU A 48 0.44 6.41 10.81
C GLU A 48 -0.89 7.13 10.49
N PRO A 49 -1.76 6.54 9.64
CA PRO A 49 -3.06 7.15 9.38
C PRO A 49 -3.72 7.38 10.73
N ALA A 50 -3.95 8.66 11.06
CA ALA A 50 -4.59 9.04 12.31
C ALA A 50 -5.84 8.17 12.49
N PRO A 51 -6.09 7.62 13.70
CA PRO A 51 -7.23 6.75 13.94
C PRO A 51 -8.46 7.41 13.36
N ALA A 52 -9.15 6.70 12.45
CA ALA A 52 -10.32 7.21 11.77
C ALA A 52 -11.24 7.83 12.83
N ARG A 53 -11.37 9.16 12.82
CA ARG A 53 -12.35 9.83 13.67
C ARG A 53 -13.69 9.23 13.28
N THR A 54 -14.20 8.35 14.14
CA THR A 54 -15.59 7.93 14.11
C THR A 54 -16.40 9.22 14.03
N PRO A 55 -17.19 9.43 12.96
CA PRO A 55 -18.07 10.58 12.92
C PRO A 55 -18.94 10.50 14.17
N ALA A 56 -18.95 11.58 14.97
CA ALA A 56 -19.75 11.64 16.18
C ALA A 56 -21.19 11.27 15.80
N LEU A 57 -21.70 10.19 16.39
CA LEU A 57 -23.09 9.79 16.23
C LEU A 57 -23.94 11.02 16.58
N PRO A 58 -24.83 11.50 15.70
CA PRO A 58 -25.65 12.66 16.04
C PRO A 58 -26.49 12.30 17.27
N ALA A 59 -26.35 13.09 18.33
CA ALA A 59 -27.03 12.94 19.62
C ALA A 59 -28.55 13.21 19.56
N GLN A 60 -29.19 12.94 18.42
CA GLN A 60 -30.58 13.32 18.12
C GLN A 60 -31.60 12.22 18.42
N LEU A 61 -31.18 11.07 18.95
CA LEU A 61 -32.09 9.95 19.24
C LEU A 61 -32.99 10.18 20.47
N ASP A 62 -32.65 11.11 21.35
CA ASP A 62 -33.47 11.42 22.54
C ASP A 62 -34.52 12.52 22.32
N LEU A 63 -34.68 13.04 21.10
CA LEU A 63 -35.64 14.12 20.82
C LEU A 63 -37.08 13.64 20.54
N PHE A 64 -37.30 12.32 20.52
CA PHE A 64 -38.59 11.70 20.19
C PHE A 64 -39.19 10.85 21.33
N ALA A 65 -38.73 11.06 22.57
CA ALA A 65 -39.29 10.42 23.76
C ALA A 65 -40.25 11.36 24.51
#